data_AF-A0A6G0QHF2-F1
#
_entry.id   AF-A0A6G0QHF2-F1
#
_cell.length_a   1.000
_cell.length_b   1.000
_cell.length_c   1.000
_cell.angle_alpha   90.00
_cell.angle_beta   90.00
_cell.angle_gamma   90.00
#
_symmetry.space_group_name_H-M   'P 1'
#
loop_
_entity.id
_entity.type
_entity.pdbx_description
1 polymer ?
#
loop_
_entity_poly.entity_id
_entity_poly.type
_entity_poly.pdbx_seq_one_letter_code
_entity_poly.pdbx_strand_id
1 'polypeptide(L)'
;MAFMAFANIYGAVAICRVMLLAPTSFKTYGDLGEWVMGKWGRYLTVIAQMGNCLIVPCVFLVLGGTLLDGLYPDAFSTTTWSILMALTVLPVCLVPTLKEGAGVAFAGCMGTLVADVIGIAVVMHGMRGHPTAPAPDLNFKQVVGAFGNLALAYGAGIVIPALQRQHSDPTRMPRVVFVTMGFTTCCFLVLASTAYSSVGCQISGNLLWSIYPEADTGLTTLGFSSDWGAIVLAYMFMQLHITIAFSVILNPAFYITERLFLGMHKPSPEDIENNLPSYAEAATPNDGADHLDKSRLSKRSFISIADNENIHLGEPEAEAAEYRGANAFKYVLLRIAIVVLLVVASVVLKDHFADLTDFVGASCITMHSIILPIVFLMKKQWDVMPIWEKMMAVTVTVVCFCLGCYVTYTSGENLFFPSDDGVEFPFCGPEYENTVYYNYTAAHEN
;
A
#
# COMPACT_ATOMS: atom_id res chain seq x y z
N MET A 1 2.67 13.93 10.43
CA MET A 1 3.32 13.50 9.17
C MET A 1 4.82 13.19 9.30
N ALA A 2 5.66 14.13 9.78
CA ALA A 2 7.13 13.93 9.82
C ALA A 2 7.58 12.65 10.56
N PHE A 3 6.99 12.37 11.73
CA PHE A 3 7.24 11.12 12.46
C PHE A 3 6.89 9.87 11.63
N MET A 4 5.72 9.86 10.98
CA MET A 4 5.28 8.73 10.16
C MET A 4 6.16 8.53 8.92
N ALA A 5 6.59 9.62 8.27
CA ALA A 5 7.55 9.57 7.19
C ALA A 5 8.86 8.94 7.67
N PHE A 6 9.41 9.41 8.79
CA PHE A 6 10.62 8.86 9.38
C PHE A 6 10.48 7.37 9.73
N ALA A 7 9.41 6.99 10.44
CA ALA A 7 9.18 5.61 10.87
C ALA A 7 9.06 4.64 9.68
N ASN A 8 8.33 5.03 8.63
CA ASN A 8 8.16 4.20 7.45
C ASN A 8 9.42 4.13 6.59
N ILE A 9 10.12 5.25 6.37
CA ILE A 9 11.43 5.25 5.68
C ILE A 9 12.42 4.37 6.44
N TYR A 10 12.45 4.49 7.76
CA TYR A 10 13.35 3.70 8.59
C TYR A 10 13.00 2.21 8.54
N GLY A 11 11.73 1.83 8.67
CA GLY A 11 11.27 0.45 8.52
C GLY A 11 11.62 -0.14 7.15
N ALA A 12 11.40 0.62 6.08
CA ALA A 12 11.71 0.23 4.71
C ALA A 12 13.22 0.04 4.46
N VAL A 13 14.06 0.93 4.99
CA VAL A 13 15.52 0.79 4.93
C VAL A 13 16.00 -0.36 5.82
N ALA A 14 15.39 -0.55 6.99
CA ALA A 14 15.72 -1.61 7.93
C ALA A 14 15.52 -2.99 7.30
N ILE A 15 14.37 -3.22 6.64
CA ILE A 15 14.15 -4.49 5.93
C ILE A 15 15.19 -4.70 4.83
N CYS A 16 15.53 -3.66 4.05
CA CYS A 16 16.55 -3.79 3.02
C CYS A 16 17.90 -4.23 3.59
N ARG A 17 18.32 -3.62 4.71
CA ARG A 17 19.57 -3.98 5.39
C ARG A 17 19.55 -5.40 5.93
N VAL A 18 18.46 -5.81 6.56
CA VAL A 18 18.31 -7.18 7.08
C VAL A 18 18.39 -8.19 5.94
N MET A 19 17.78 -7.90 4.80
CA MET A 19 17.84 -8.76 3.62
C MET A 19 19.22 -8.87 2.99
N LEU A 20 20.08 -7.84 3.11
CA LEU A 20 21.47 -7.94 2.67
C LEU A 20 22.31 -8.89 3.54
N LEU A 21 21.85 -9.17 4.76
CA LEU A 21 22.49 -10.13 5.68
C LEU A 21 21.89 -11.53 5.57
N ALA A 22 20.71 -11.66 4.95
CA ALA A 22 20.00 -12.91 4.86
C ALA A 22 20.69 -13.84 3.83
N PRO A 23 20.84 -15.14 4.16
CA PRO A 23 21.20 -16.17 3.20
C PRO A 23 20.34 -16.09 1.92
N THR A 24 20.96 -16.38 0.77
CA THR A 24 20.29 -16.41 -0.54
C THR A 24 19.19 -17.47 -0.64
N SER A 25 19.18 -18.43 0.29
CA SER A 25 18.18 -19.47 0.43
C SER A 25 16.81 -18.98 0.88
N PHE A 26 16.73 -17.83 1.56
CA PHE A 26 15.48 -17.28 2.08
C PHE A 26 14.75 -16.46 1.01
N LYS A 27 13.56 -16.93 0.61
CA LYS A 27 12.80 -16.37 -0.52
C LYS A 27 11.54 -15.63 -0.10
N THR A 28 11.13 -15.66 1.16
CA THR A 28 9.89 -15.01 1.59
C THR A 28 10.13 -14.11 2.80
N TYR A 29 9.24 -13.13 2.99
CA TYR A 29 9.24 -12.34 4.22
C TYR A 29 8.98 -13.24 5.45
N GLY A 30 8.21 -14.30 5.25
CA GLY A 30 8.00 -15.40 6.20
C GLY A 30 9.30 -16.11 6.60
N ASP A 31 10.14 -16.46 5.64
CA ASP A 31 11.43 -17.13 5.87
C ASP A 31 12.38 -16.21 6.63
N LEU A 32 12.37 -14.91 6.31
CA LEU A 32 13.12 -13.92 7.05
C LEU A 32 12.64 -13.83 8.50
N GLY A 33 11.33 -13.82 8.72
CA GLY A 33 10.75 -13.89 10.06
C GLY A 33 11.19 -15.15 10.81
N GLU A 34 11.20 -16.30 10.14
CA GLU A 34 11.68 -17.57 10.71
C GLU A 34 13.15 -17.51 11.10
N TRP A 35 13.99 -16.95 10.24
CA TRP A 35 15.43 -16.84 10.49
C TRP A 35 15.79 -15.89 11.64
N VAL A 36 14.97 -14.85 11.88
CA VAL A 36 15.25 -13.85 12.92
C VAL A 36 14.60 -14.19 14.26
N MET A 37 13.36 -14.70 14.24
CA MET A 37 12.54 -14.91 15.44
C MET A 37 11.98 -16.33 15.56
N GLY A 38 12.42 -17.27 14.73
CA GLY A 38 11.90 -18.64 14.70
C GLY A 38 10.46 -18.71 14.18
N LYS A 39 9.77 -19.81 14.47
CA LYS A 39 8.41 -20.07 13.99
C LYS A 39 7.43 -18.92 14.26
N TRP A 40 7.54 -18.27 15.42
CA TRP A 40 6.72 -17.10 15.76
C TRP A 40 6.92 -15.93 14.79
N GLY A 41 8.16 -15.66 14.39
CA GLY A 41 8.45 -14.61 13.39
C GLY A 41 7.82 -14.90 12.05
N ARG A 42 7.80 -16.17 11.62
CA ARG A 42 7.12 -16.60 10.39
C ARG A 42 5.62 -16.38 10.46
N TYR A 43 4.97 -16.77 11.56
CA TYR A 43 3.53 -16.55 11.70
C TYR A 43 3.18 -15.06 11.71
N LEU A 44 3.91 -14.23 12.47
CA LEU A 44 3.67 -12.80 12.54
C LEU A 44 3.81 -12.12 11.18
N THR A 45 4.88 -12.43 10.44
CA THR A 45 5.13 -11.88 9.11
C THR A 45 4.07 -12.29 8.11
N VAL A 46 3.75 -13.58 8.02
CA VAL A 46 2.74 -14.10 7.07
C VAL A 46 1.35 -13.56 7.40
N ILE A 47 0.94 -13.52 8.67
CA ILE A 47 -0.38 -12.99 9.06
C ILE A 47 -0.49 -11.50 8.72
N ALA A 48 0.53 -10.69 9.08
CA ALA A 48 0.52 -9.27 8.77
C ALA A 48 0.56 -9.00 7.26
N GLN A 49 1.32 -9.79 6.51
CA GLN A 49 1.40 -9.71 5.05
C GLN A 49 0.06 -10.09 4.40
N MET A 50 -0.56 -11.19 4.81
CA MET A 50 -1.85 -11.65 4.30
C MET A 50 -2.96 -10.66 4.63
N GLY A 51 -3.00 -10.13 5.86
CA GLY A 51 -3.95 -9.09 6.25
C GLY A 51 -3.82 -7.85 5.36
N ASN A 52 -2.59 -7.39 5.11
CA ASN A 52 -2.35 -6.27 4.19
C ASN A 52 -2.79 -6.59 2.75
N CYS A 53 -2.39 -7.75 2.22
CA CYS A 53 -2.72 -8.19 0.86
C CYS A 53 -4.21 -8.42 0.60
N LEU A 54 -5.01 -8.64 1.65
CA LEU A 54 -6.44 -8.92 1.50
C LEU A 54 -7.27 -7.68 1.81
N ILE A 55 -6.96 -6.94 2.87
CA ILE A 55 -7.84 -5.83 3.28
C ILE A 55 -7.58 -4.56 2.45
N VAL A 56 -6.34 -4.25 2.03
CA VAL A 56 -6.07 -3.09 1.15
C VAL A 56 -6.79 -3.22 -0.20
N PRO A 57 -6.81 -4.38 -0.87
CA PRO A 57 -7.64 -4.56 -2.06
C PRO A 57 -9.13 -4.31 -1.83
N CYS A 58 -9.67 -4.59 -0.64
CA CYS A 58 -11.04 -4.20 -0.32
C CYS A 58 -11.23 -2.68 -0.33
N VAL A 59 -10.30 -1.94 0.28
CA VAL A 59 -10.28 -0.46 0.24
C VAL A 59 -10.30 0.04 -1.21
N PHE A 60 -9.48 -0.55 -2.08
CA PHE A 60 -9.44 -0.15 -3.49
C PHE A 60 -10.74 -0.45 -4.25
N LEU A 61 -11.43 -1.56 -3.95
CA LEU A 61 -12.73 -1.88 -4.56
C LEU A 61 -13.83 -0.92 -4.11
N VAL A 62 -13.83 -0.51 -2.84
CA VAL A 62 -14.77 0.51 -2.34
C VAL A 62 -14.46 1.85 -3.01
N LEU A 63 -13.19 2.28 -2.97
CA LEU A 63 -12.78 3.55 -3.56
C LEU A 63 -13.11 3.62 -5.05
N GLY A 64 -12.71 2.62 -5.85
CA GLY A 64 -13.01 2.64 -7.28
C GLY A 64 -14.50 2.50 -7.60
N GLY A 65 -15.26 1.80 -6.76
CA GLY A 65 -16.72 1.80 -6.84
C GLY A 65 -17.30 3.21 -6.66
N THR A 66 -16.86 3.94 -5.64
CA THR A 66 -17.30 5.33 -5.38
C THR A 66 -16.88 6.31 -6.47
N LEU A 67 -15.68 6.15 -7.05
CA LEU A 67 -15.22 7.00 -8.15
C LEU A 67 -16.04 6.77 -9.42
N LEU A 68 -16.35 5.52 -9.77
CA LEU A 68 -17.17 5.20 -10.93
C LEU A 68 -18.63 5.64 -10.77
N ASP A 69 -19.17 5.52 -9.55
CA ASP A 69 -20.49 6.04 -9.18
C ASP A 69 -20.57 7.56 -9.38
N GLY A 70 -19.53 8.28 -8.95
CA GLY A 70 -19.42 9.72 -9.20
C GLY A 70 -19.25 10.07 -10.68
N LEU A 71 -18.50 9.29 -11.47
CA LEU A 71 -18.35 9.56 -12.91
C LEU A 71 -19.65 9.36 -13.70
N TYR A 72 -20.48 8.42 -13.27
CA TYR A 72 -21.71 8.01 -13.95
C TYR A 72 -22.87 8.00 -12.95
N PRO A 73 -23.30 9.18 -12.47
CA PRO A 73 -24.39 9.27 -11.51
C PRO A 73 -25.66 8.65 -12.10
N ASP A 74 -26.48 8.06 -11.23
CA ASP A 74 -27.75 7.37 -11.57
C ASP A 74 -27.64 6.16 -12.52
N ALA A 75 -26.44 5.76 -12.95
CA ALA A 75 -26.27 4.61 -13.82
C ALA A 75 -26.39 3.27 -13.06
N PHE A 76 -25.67 3.13 -11.94
CA PHE A 76 -25.68 1.95 -11.08
C PHE A 76 -25.36 2.35 -9.64
N SER A 77 -25.71 1.51 -8.66
CA SER A 77 -25.29 1.73 -7.27
C SER A 77 -23.78 1.51 -7.08
N THR A 78 -23.18 2.16 -6.08
CA THR A 78 -21.77 1.95 -5.68
C THR A 78 -21.41 0.47 -5.53
N THR A 79 -22.31 -0.34 -4.97
CA THR A 79 -22.14 -1.81 -4.84
C THR A 79 -21.94 -2.48 -6.19
N THR A 80 -22.74 -2.09 -7.18
CA THR A 80 -22.68 -2.63 -8.54
C THR A 80 -21.38 -2.19 -9.22
N TRP A 81 -20.99 -0.92 -9.03
CA TRP A 81 -19.71 -0.41 -9.53
C TRP A 81 -18.49 -1.13 -8.94
N SER A 82 -18.49 -1.45 -7.64
CA SER A 82 -17.44 -2.27 -7.03
C SER A 82 -17.36 -3.68 -7.65
N ILE A 83 -18.50 -4.29 -7.99
CA ILE A 83 -18.54 -5.60 -8.68
C ILE A 83 -17.98 -5.47 -10.10
N LEU A 84 -18.40 -4.44 -10.85
CA LEU A 84 -17.89 -4.19 -12.20
C LEU A 84 -16.37 -3.91 -12.19
N MET A 85 -15.89 -3.14 -11.22
CA MET A 85 -14.47 -2.93 -11.00
C MET A 85 -13.74 -4.26 -10.77
N ALA A 86 -14.26 -5.12 -9.90
CA ALA A 86 -13.69 -6.45 -9.66
C ALA A 86 -13.59 -7.29 -10.94
N LEU A 87 -14.61 -7.23 -11.80
CA LEU A 87 -14.58 -7.89 -13.11
C LEU A 87 -13.50 -7.30 -14.03
N THR A 88 -13.23 -6.00 -13.97
CA THR A 88 -12.19 -5.36 -14.79
C THR A 88 -10.77 -5.70 -14.35
N VAL A 89 -10.53 -5.87 -13.04
CA VAL A 89 -9.21 -6.25 -12.50
C VAL A 89 -8.95 -7.76 -12.58
N LEU A 90 -10.01 -8.58 -12.65
CA LEU A 90 -9.90 -10.04 -12.64
C LEU A 90 -8.96 -10.60 -13.73
N PRO A 91 -9.01 -10.18 -15.00
CA PRO A 91 -8.06 -10.66 -16.01
C PRO A 91 -6.60 -10.42 -15.61
N VAL A 92 -6.30 -9.26 -15.02
CA VAL A 92 -4.95 -8.92 -14.55
C VAL A 92 -4.55 -9.80 -13.38
N CYS A 93 -5.47 -10.08 -12.45
CA CYS A 93 -5.26 -10.99 -11.33
C CYS A 93 -5.04 -12.45 -11.76
N LEU A 94 -5.56 -12.86 -12.92
CA LEU A 94 -5.39 -14.21 -13.45
C LEU A 94 -4.06 -14.39 -14.20
N VAL A 95 -3.37 -13.31 -14.56
CA VAL A 95 -2.03 -13.41 -15.16
C VAL A 95 -1.04 -13.85 -14.07
N PRO A 96 -0.38 -15.01 -14.23
CA PRO A 96 0.49 -15.55 -13.18
C PRO A 96 1.78 -14.74 -13.02
N THR A 97 2.31 -14.14 -14.09
CA THR A 97 3.57 -13.39 -14.07
C THR A 97 3.42 -12.06 -14.79
N LEU A 98 3.71 -10.93 -14.13
CA LEU A 98 3.66 -9.61 -14.75
C LEU A 98 4.94 -9.34 -15.55
N LYS A 99 5.18 -10.05 -16.67
CA LYS A 99 6.41 -9.88 -17.47
C LYS A 99 6.69 -8.42 -17.91
N GLU A 100 5.67 -7.56 -17.95
CA GLU A 100 5.76 -6.11 -18.25
C GLU A 100 5.46 -5.20 -17.05
N GLY A 101 5.49 -5.74 -15.82
CA GLY A 101 4.96 -5.08 -14.63
C GLY A 101 5.62 -3.75 -14.26
N ALA A 102 6.86 -3.47 -14.70
CA ALA A 102 7.54 -2.21 -14.42
C ALA A 102 6.87 -1.04 -15.15
N GLY A 103 6.49 -1.24 -16.42
CA GLY A 103 5.81 -0.23 -17.22
C GLY A 103 4.41 0.03 -16.71
N VAL A 104 3.69 -1.03 -16.33
CA VAL A 104 2.36 -0.93 -15.72
C VAL A 104 2.44 -0.22 -14.36
N ALA A 105 3.37 -0.61 -13.48
CA ALA A 105 3.57 0.07 -12.20
C ALA A 105 3.94 1.56 -12.37
N PHE A 106 4.77 1.88 -13.37
CA PHE A 106 5.08 3.27 -13.71
C PHE A 106 3.84 4.05 -14.19
N ALA A 107 3.01 3.46 -15.05
CA ALA A 107 1.76 4.07 -15.50
C ALA A 107 0.81 4.33 -14.32
N GLY A 108 0.69 3.38 -13.38
CA GLY A 108 -0.10 3.55 -12.17
C GLY A 108 0.43 4.66 -11.26
N CYS A 109 1.76 4.81 -11.14
CA CYS A 109 2.38 5.91 -10.38
C CYS A 109 2.16 7.27 -11.06
N MET A 110 2.30 7.33 -12.38
CA MET A 110 2.02 8.55 -13.15
C MET A 110 0.54 8.95 -13.03
N GLY A 111 -0.38 7.98 -13.03
CA GLY A 111 -1.80 8.21 -12.79
C GLY A 111 -2.04 8.95 -11.48
N THR A 112 -1.48 8.49 -10.36
CA THR A 112 -1.61 9.19 -9.08
C THR A 112 -1.08 10.62 -9.14
N LEU A 113 0.13 10.82 -9.67
CA LEU A 113 0.73 12.16 -9.73
C LEU A 113 -0.12 13.14 -10.55
N VAL A 114 -0.68 12.70 -11.67
CA VAL A 114 -1.56 13.54 -12.48
C VAL A 114 -2.89 13.80 -11.78
N ALA A 115 -3.51 12.78 -11.17
CA ALA A 115 -4.74 12.94 -10.41
C ALA A 115 -4.58 13.92 -9.24
N ASP A 116 -3.47 13.81 -8.51
CA ASP A 116 -3.11 14.65 -7.38
C ASP A 116 -2.91 16.12 -7.78
N VAL A 117 -2.18 16.36 -8.87
CA VAL A 117 -1.97 17.71 -9.42
C VAL A 117 -3.28 18.34 -9.86
N ILE A 118 -4.14 17.59 -10.56
CA ILE A 118 -5.46 18.08 -10.98
C ILE A 118 -6.34 18.36 -9.77
N GLY A 119 -6.42 17.43 -8.82
CA GLY A 119 -7.26 17.57 -7.63
C GLY A 119 -6.90 18.82 -6.83
N ILE A 120 -5.61 19.06 -6.60
CA ILE A 120 -5.18 20.28 -5.91
C ILE A 120 -5.40 21.53 -6.74
N ALA A 121 -5.15 21.49 -8.04
CA ALA A 121 -5.41 22.65 -8.90
C ALA A 121 -6.88 23.06 -8.86
N VAL A 122 -7.80 22.08 -8.85
CA VAL A 122 -9.25 22.32 -8.73
C VAL A 122 -9.58 22.95 -7.38
N VAL A 123 -9.09 22.41 -6.26
CA VAL A 123 -9.34 23.00 -4.93
C VAL A 123 -8.78 24.42 -4.83
N MET A 124 -7.51 24.63 -5.22
CA MET A 124 -6.87 25.94 -5.13
C MET A 124 -7.54 26.98 -6.02
N HIS A 125 -8.04 26.56 -7.19
CA HIS A 125 -8.79 27.45 -8.06
C HIS A 125 -10.19 27.74 -7.51
N GLY A 126 -10.88 26.71 -7.02
CA GLY A 126 -12.24 26.80 -6.48
C GLY A 126 -12.32 27.64 -5.21
N MET A 127 -11.30 27.57 -4.36
CA MET A 127 -11.21 28.33 -3.12
C MET A 127 -10.52 29.68 -3.29
N ARG A 128 -10.25 30.17 -4.52
CA ARG A 128 -9.52 31.43 -4.70
C ARG A 128 -10.19 32.61 -3.98
N GLY A 129 -9.38 33.45 -3.34
CA GLY A 129 -9.89 34.60 -2.59
C GLY A 129 -10.48 34.26 -1.22
N HIS A 130 -10.37 33.00 -0.77
CA HIS A 130 -10.81 32.59 0.55
C HIS A 130 -10.14 33.43 1.67
N PRO A 131 -10.86 33.75 2.76
CA PRO A 131 -10.27 34.31 3.96
C PRO A 131 -9.41 33.26 4.68
N THR A 132 -8.74 33.65 5.77
CA THR A 132 -7.93 32.72 6.57
C THR A 132 -8.73 31.46 6.93
N ALA A 133 -8.24 30.30 6.47
CA ALA A 133 -8.92 29.03 6.67
C ALA A 133 -9.02 28.68 8.18
N PRO A 134 -10.15 28.10 8.62
CA PRO A 134 -10.39 27.80 10.02
C PRO A 134 -9.42 26.72 10.53
N ALA A 135 -8.91 26.91 11.74
CA ALA A 135 -8.06 25.95 12.41
C ALA A 135 -8.90 24.80 13.01
N PRO A 136 -8.38 23.56 13.02
CA PRO A 136 -9.06 22.43 13.63
C PRO A 136 -9.00 22.49 15.16
N ASP A 137 -10.03 21.95 15.80
CA ASP A 137 -10.09 21.79 17.26
C ASP A 137 -9.30 20.55 17.68
N LEU A 138 -7.97 20.68 17.68
CA LEU A 138 -7.03 19.59 17.92
C LEU A 138 -7.25 18.90 19.27
N ASN A 139 -7.68 17.64 19.21
CA ASN A 139 -7.69 16.75 20.36
C ASN A 139 -6.81 15.51 20.14
N PHE A 140 -6.51 14.78 21.22
CA PHE A 140 -5.66 13.59 21.15
C PHE A 140 -6.20 12.53 20.18
N LYS A 141 -7.53 12.30 20.19
CA LYS A 141 -8.19 11.30 19.33
C LYS A 141 -8.00 11.64 17.85
N GLN A 142 -8.10 12.91 17.47
CA GLN A 142 -7.91 13.36 16.09
C GLN A 142 -6.45 13.21 15.63
N VAL A 143 -5.49 13.64 16.45
CA VAL A 143 -4.06 13.55 16.10
C VAL A 143 -3.62 12.09 15.96
N VAL A 144 -4.11 11.23 16.86
CA VAL A 144 -3.79 9.81 16.85
C VAL A 144 -4.57 9.06 15.77
N GLY A 145 -5.82 9.43 15.50
CA GLY A 145 -6.63 8.84 14.43
C GLY A 145 -5.94 8.90 13.06
N ALA A 146 -5.25 10.01 12.77
CA ALA A 146 -4.47 10.16 11.54
C ALA A 146 -3.32 9.14 11.37
N PHE A 147 -2.91 8.42 12.43
CA PHE A 147 -1.84 7.42 12.37
C PHE A 147 -2.17 6.29 11.40
N GLY A 148 -3.43 5.81 11.39
CA GLY A 148 -3.86 4.70 10.53
C GLY A 148 -3.71 5.04 9.06
N ASN A 149 -4.40 6.07 8.59
CA ASN A 149 -4.34 6.56 7.21
C ASN A 149 -2.89 6.91 6.80
N LEU A 150 -2.12 7.58 7.67
CA LEU A 150 -0.71 7.87 7.38
C LEU A 150 0.13 6.59 7.26
N ALA A 151 -0.11 5.56 8.07
CA ALA A 151 0.60 4.29 7.92
C ALA A 151 0.25 3.60 6.59
N LEU A 152 -1.03 3.62 6.19
CA LEU A 152 -1.49 3.10 4.90
C LEU A 152 -0.79 3.79 3.73
N ALA A 153 -0.71 5.13 3.76
CA ALA A 153 -0.10 5.94 2.70
C ALA A 153 1.37 5.56 2.40
N TYR A 154 2.09 5.03 3.39
CA TYR A 154 3.50 4.61 3.26
C TYR A 154 3.69 3.08 3.15
N GLY A 155 2.63 2.31 2.92
CA GLY A 155 2.59 0.83 2.95
C GLY A 155 3.42 0.07 1.89
N ALA A 156 4.59 0.58 1.49
CA ALA A 156 5.49 -0.03 0.52
C ALA A 156 6.24 -1.27 1.06
N GLY A 157 6.22 -1.53 2.37
CA GLY A 157 6.99 -2.61 2.98
C GLY A 157 6.77 -3.98 2.33
N ILE A 158 5.56 -4.23 1.82
CA ILE A 158 5.17 -5.52 1.21
C ILE A 158 5.86 -5.83 -0.11
N VAL A 159 6.23 -4.80 -0.88
CA VAL A 159 6.91 -4.96 -2.16
C VAL A 159 8.43 -4.99 -2.03
N ILE A 160 8.99 -4.44 -0.95
CA ILE A 160 10.44 -4.26 -0.82
C ILE A 160 11.22 -5.58 -0.93
N PRO A 161 10.82 -6.67 -0.24
CA PRO A 161 11.54 -7.93 -0.37
C PRO A 161 11.54 -8.50 -1.78
N ALA A 162 10.47 -8.24 -2.54
CA ALA A 162 10.39 -8.60 -3.94
C ALA A 162 11.40 -7.81 -4.78
N LEU A 163 11.26 -6.49 -4.70
CA LEU A 163 12.06 -5.52 -5.42
C LEU A 163 13.55 -5.73 -5.20
N GLN A 164 13.94 -6.06 -3.98
CA GLN A 164 15.36 -6.13 -3.64
C GLN A 164 16.08 -7.29 -4.29
N ARG A 165 15.47 -8.47 -4.38
CA ARG A 165 16.14 -9.63 -4.98
C ARG A 165 16.15 -9.55 -6.50
N GLN A 166 15.18 -8.84 -7.08
CA GLN A 166 15.13 -8.57 -8.52
C GLN A 166 16.02 -7.40 -8.94
N HIS A 167 16.50 -6.61 -7.98
CA HIS A 167 17.38 -5.49 -8.27
C HIS A 167 18.73 -6.00 -8.78
N SER A 168 19.25 -5.41 -9.86
CA SER A 168 20.52 -5.81 -10.47
C SER A 168 21.72 -5.67 -9.52
N ASP A 169 21.60 -4.80 -8.53
CA ASP A 169 22.57 -4.60 -7.45
C ASP A 169 21.84 -4.39 -6.11
N PRO A 170 21.51 -5.46 -5.37
CA PRO A 170 20.71 -5.37 -4.15
C PRO A 170 21.32 -4.42 -3.09
N THR A 171 22.63 -4.19 -3.10
CA THR A 171 23.32 -3.30 -2.16
C THR A 171 22.89 -1.82 -2.31
N ARG A 172 22.31 -1.46 -3.45
CA ARG A 172 21.77 -0.11 -3.69
C ARG A 172 20.33 0.06 -3.18
N MET A 173 19.61 -1.02 -2.90
CA MET A 173 18.20 -0.95 -2.51
C MET A 173 17.91 -0.08 -1.29
N PRO A 174 18.69 -0.12 -0.20
CA PRO A 174 18.49 0.81 0.91
C PRO A 174 18.49 2.28 0.48
N ARG A 175 19.36 2.66 -0.46
CA ARG A 175 19.45 4.04 -0.99
C ARG A 175 18.29 4.37 -1.92
N VAL A 176 17.94 3.44 -2.82
CA VAL A 176 16.81 3.62 -3.75
C VAL A 176 15.51 3.80 -2.98
N VAL A 177 15.24 2.91 -2.01
CA VAL A 177 14.03 2.97 -1.18
C VAL A 177 13.99 4.25 -0.36
N PHE A 178 15.11 4.66 0.25
CA PHE A 178 15.19 5.92 0.99
C PHE A 178 14.84 7.14 0.11
N VAL A 179 15.40 7.23 -1.10
CA VAL A 179 15.13 8.33 -2.03
C VAL A 179 13.68 8.30 -2.51
N THR A 180 13.16 7.13 -2.90
CA THR A 180 11.78 7.00 -3.38
C THR A 180 10.77 7.36 -2.31
N MET A 181 10.92 6.85 -1.08
CA MET A 181 10.01 7.19 0.01
C MET A 181 10.14 8.65 0.44
N GLY A 182 11.35 9.22 0.39
CA GLY A 182 11.55 10.65 0.61
C GLY A 182 10.83 11.51 -0.44
N PHE A 183 10.91 11.12 -1.72
CA PHE A 183 10.15 11.77 -2.80
C PHE A 183 8.63 11.68 -2.54
N THR A 184 8.11 10.49 -2.21
CA THR A 184 6.70 10.29 -1.85
C THR A 184 6.28 11.16 -0.66
N THR A 185 7.13 11.29 0.37
CA THR A 185 6.88 12.19 1.50
C THR A 185 6.79 13.64 1.05
N CYS A 186 7.66 14.11 0.16
CA CYS A 186 7.58 15.46 -0.39
C CYS A 186 6.26 15.68 -1.15
N CYS A 187 5.84 14.71 -1.98
CA CYS A 187 4.54 14.79 -2.66
C CYS A 187 3.38 14.88 -1.67
N PHE A 188 3.31 14.01 -0.66
CA PHE A 188 2.26 14.06 0.36
C PHE A 188 2.29 15.35 1.18
N LEU A 189 3.47 15.90 1.49
CA LEU A 189 3.58 17.18 2.20
C LEU A 189 3.02 18.32 1.36
N VAL A 190 3.42 18.41 0.08
CA VAL A 190 2.89 19.42 -0.85
C VAL A 190 1.38 19.25 -0.98
N LEU A 191 0.90 18.02 -1.10
CA LEU A 191 -0.52 17.73 -1.25
C LEU A 191 -1.31 18.22 -0.04
N ALA A 192 -0.93 17.74 1.13
CA ALA A 192 -1.61 18.05 2.39
C ALA A 192 -1.51 19.54 2.74
N SER A 193 -0.33 20.16 2.62
CA SER A 193 -0.17 21.57 2.99
C SER A 193 -0.93 22.51 2.07
N THR A 194 -0.93 22.23 0.76
CA THR A 194 -1.59 23.09 -0.23
C THR A 194 -3.10 23.01 -0.06
N ALA A 195 -3.67 21.79 -0.04
CA ALA A 195 -5.10 21.63 0.19
C ALA A 195 -5.52 22.24 1.55
N TYR A 196 -4.82 21.90 2.63
CA TYR A 196 -5.13 22.45 3.96
C TYR A 196 -5.05 23.98 4.01
N SER A 197 -4.11 24.61 3.29
CA SER A 197 -4.01 26.08 3.26
C SER A 197 -5.26 26.77 2.72
N SER A 198 -6.01 26.08 1.84
CA SER A 198 -7.24 26.58 1.22
C SER A 198 -8.53 26.17 1.92
N VAL A 199 -8.55 25.08 2.69
CA VAL A 199 -9.81 24.54 3.27
C VAL A 199 -9.78 24.36 4.78
N GLY A 200 -8.60 24.38 5.42
CA GLY A 200 -8.46 24.26 6.86
C GLY A 200 -9.06 22.96 7.40
N CYS A 201 -9.85 23.07 8.48
CA CYS A 201 -10.51 21.94 9.13
C CYS A 201 -11.64 21.29 8.29
N GLN A 202 -12.06 21.90 7.17
CA GLN A 202 -13.13 21.39 6.30
C GLN A 202 -12.63 20.43 5.21
N ILE A 203 -11.34 20.06 5.24
CA ILE A 203 -10.82 19.05 4.33
C ILE A 203 -11.48 17.69 4.59
N SER A 204 -12.02 17.05 3.56
CA SER A 204 -12.55 15.69 3.74
C SER A 204 -11.41 14.67 3.87
N GLY A 205 -11.71 13.50 4.43
CA GLY A 205 -10.73 12.40 4.55
C GLY A 205 -10.18 11.90 3.22
N ASN A 206 -10.81 12.26 2.09
CA ASN A 206 -10.36 11.94 0.74
C ASN A 206 -10.54 13.15 -0.17
N LEU A 207 -9.44 13.74 -0.62
CA LEU A 207 -9.42 14.94 -1.46
C LEU A 207 -10.31 14.83 -2.71
N LEU A 208 -10.42 13.62 -3.30
CA LEU A 208 -11.25 13.41 -4.48
C LEU A 208 -12.74 13.65 -4.21
N TRP A 209 -13.21 13.36 -3.00
CA TRP A 209 -14.58 13.68 -2.61
C TRP A 209 -14.80 15.18 -2.38
N SER A 210 -13.74 15.93 -2.04
CA SER A 210 -13.83 17.38 -1.81
C SER A 210 -13.97 18.20 -3.10
N ILE A 211 -13.58 17.63 -4.26
CA ILE A 211 -13.68 18.30 -5.56
C ILE A 211 -14.94 17.93 -6.34
N TYR A 212 -15.68 16.94 -5.86
CA TYR A 212 -16.85 16.39 -6.53
C TYR A 212 -18.10 17.25 -6.27
N PRO A 213 -18.84 17.67 -7.31
CA PRO A 213 -20.05 18.46 -7.15
C PRO A 213 -21.24 17.57 -6.76
N GLU A 214 -22.06 18.05 -5.84
CA GLU A 214 -23.33 17.42 -5.50
C GLU A 214 -24.33 17.56 -6.64
N ALA A 215 -25.15 16.53 -6.86
CA ALA A 215 -26.04 16.45 -8.01
C ALA A 215 -27.20 17.46 -7.96
N ASP A 216 -27.61 17.88 -6.78
CA ASP A 216 -28.72 18.81 -6.53
C ASP A 216 -28.28 20.28 -6.57
N THR A 217 -27.12 20.60 -6.00
CA THR A 217 -26.61 21.98 -5.93
C THR A 217 -25.65 22.32 -7.08
N GLY A 218 -24.99 21.33 -7.68
CA GLY A 218 -23.92 21.53 -8.65
C GLY A 218 -22.64 22.12 -8.03
N LEU A 219 -22.57 22.19 -6.70
CA LEU A 219 -21.44 22.71 -5.94
C LEU A 219 -20.72 21.57 -5.23
N THR A 220 -19.43 21.71 -5.03
CA THR A 220 -18.67 20.81 -4.16
C THR A 220 -19.08 20.97 -2.70
N THR A 221 -18.73 20.02 -1.85
CA THR A 221 -18.87 20.13 -0.37
C THR A 221 -18.16 21.36 0.21
N LEU A 222 -17.21 21.94 -0.53
CA LEU A 222 -16.50 23.18 -0.17
C LEU A 222 -17.17 24.47 -0.70
N GLY A 223 -18.34 24.37 -1.34
CA GLY A 223 -19.12 25.52 -1.78
C GLY A 223 -18.61 26.26 -3.02
N PHE A 224 -17.90 25.59 -3.94
CA PHE A 224 -17.53 26.15 -5.25
C PHE A 224 -18.00 25.26 -6.40
N SER A 225 -18.17 25.83 -7.58
CA SER A 225 -18.41 25.08 -8.82
C SER A 225 -17.09 24.59 -9.42
N SER A 226 -16.99 23.29 -9.68
CA SER A 226 -15.79 22.63 -10.19
C SER A 226 -15.90 22.31 -11.69
N ASP A 227 -14.78 22.41 -12.41
CA ASP A 227 -14.74 22.01 -13.82
C ASP A 227 -14.92 20.48 -13.95
N TRP A 228 -16.02 20.07 -14.57
CA TRP A 228 -16.37 18.65 -14.72
C TRP A 228 -15.29 17.86 -15.48
N GLY A 229 -14.67 18.45 -16.50
CA GLY A 229 -13.63 17.79 -17.29
C GLY A 229 -12.40 17.45 -16.44
N ALA A 230 -11.96 18.39 -15.58
CA ALA A 230 -10.87 18.17 -14.64
C ALA A 230 -11.20 17.06 -13.63
N ILE A 231 -12.42 17.04 -13.08
CA ILE A 231 -12.84 15.97 -12.15
C ILE A 231 -12.79 14.61 -12.84
N VAL A 232 -13.37 14.51 -14.04
CA VAL A 232 -13.39 13.26 -14.81
C VAL A 232 -11.96 12.75 -15.06
N LEU A 233 -11.04 13.65 -15.44
CA LEU A 233 -9.64 13.29 -15.63
C LEU A 233 -8.99 12.80 -14.33
N ALA A 234 -9.15 13.53 -13.21
CA ALA A 234 -8.60 13.13 -11.93
C ALA A 234 -9.11 11.74 -11.49
N TYR A 235 -10.41 11.49 -11.66
CA TYR A 235 -11.05 10.22 -11.30
C TYR A 235 -10.55 9.08 -12.18
N MET A 236 -10.44 9.29 -13.50
CA MET A 236 -9.92 8.27 -14.43
C MET A 236 -8.46 7.92 -14.16
N PHE A 237 -7.62 8.91 -13.84
CA PHE A 237 -6.22 8.67 -13.47
C PHE A 237 -6.09 7.98 -12.11
N MET A 238 -6.93 8.31 -11.13
CA MET A 238 -6.97 7.57 -9.87
C MET A 238 -7.49 6.15 -10.09
N GLN A 239 -8.50 5.95 -10.95
CA GLN A 239 -9.02 4.64 -11.32
C GLN A 239 -7.92 3.76 -11.94
N LEU A 240 -7.10 4.34 -12.83
CA LEU A 240 -5.91 3.67 -13.38
C LEU A 240 -4.95 3.23 -12.27
N HIS A 241 -4.63 4.13 -11.33
CA HIS A 241 -3.73 3.83 -10.21
C HIS A 241 -4.24 2.66 -9.38
N ILE A 242 -5.48 2.73 -8.88
CA ILE A 242 -6.02 1.72 -7.97
C ILE A 242 -6.20 0.37 -8.65
N THR A 243 -6.55 0.34 -9.95
CA THR A 243 -6.68 -0.89 -10.74
C THR A 243 -5.33 -1.63 -10.83
N ILE A 244 -4.25 -0.88 -11.06
CA ILE A 244 -2.90 -1.43 -11.13
C ILE A 244 -2.42 -1.86 -9.74
N ALA A 245 -2.58 -0.99 -8.74
CA ALA A 245 -2.18 -1.25 -7.36
C ALA A 245 -2.89 -2.48 -6.77
N PHE A 246 -4.18 -2.68 -7.08
CA PHE A 246 -4.96 -3.85 -6.67
C PHE A 246 -4.26 -5.16 -7.06
N SER A 247 -3.87 -5.30 -8.33
CA SER A 247 -3.20 -6.50 -8.81
C SER A 247 -1.84 -6.72 -8.14
N VAL A 248 -1.05 -5.66 -7.97
CA VAL A 248 0.29 -5.73 -7.38
C VAL A 248 0.24 -6.14 -5.91
N ILE A 249 -0.69 -5.58 -5.13
CA ILE A 249 -0.83 -5.85 -3.70
C ILE A 249 -1.47 -7.22 -3.43
N LEU A 250 -2.37 -7.70 -4.29
CA LEU A 250 -3.06 -8.97 -4.08
C LEU A 250 -2.21 -10.21 -4.47
N ASN A 251 -1.23 -10.04 -5.35
CA ASN A 251 -0.38 -11.13 -5.84
C ASN A 251 0.28 -11.99 -4.75
N PRO A 252 0.90 -11.45 -3.67
CA PRO A 252 1.46 -12.29 -2.61
C PRO A 252 0.41 -13.18 -1.94
N ALA A 253 -0.81 -12.69 -1.74
CA ALA A 253 -1.88 -13.50 -1.18
C ALA A 253 -2.27 -14.65 -2.10
N PHE A 254 -2.33 -14.43 -3.42
CA PHE A 254 -2.57 -15.51 -4.37
C PHE A 254 -1.52 -16.60 -4.24
N TYR A 255 -0.24 -16.22 -4.24
CA TYR A 255 0.85 -17.18 -4.18
C TYR A 255 0.91 -17.97 -2.86
N ILE A 256 0.78 -17.28 -1.72
CA ILE A 256 0.76 -17.94 -0.41
C ILE A 256 -0.42 -18.92 -0.35
N THR A 257 -1.58 -18.53 -0.87
CA THR A 257 -2.79 -19.36 -0.86
C THR A 257 -2.68 -20.54 -1.84
N GLU A 258 -2.11 -20.35 -3.03
CA GLU A 258 -1.80 -21.42 -4.00
C GLU A 258 -0.86 -22.45 -3.39
N ARG A 259 0.20 -21.98 -2.70
CA ARG A 259 1.14 -22.86 -2.02
C ARG A 259 0.49 -23.65 -0.89
N LEU A 260 -0.42 -23.03 -0.14
CA LEU A 260 -1.03 -23.63 1.05
C LEU A 260 -2.17 -24.61 0.70
N PHE A 261 -3.03 -24.26 -0.26
CA PHE A 261 -4.22 -25.05 -0.62
C PHE A 261 -4.00 -25.98 -1.82
N LEU A 262 -3.21 -25.56 -2.81
CA LEU A 262 -2.96 -26.36 -4.02
C LEU A 262 -1.63 -27.10 -3.96
N GLY A 263 -0.75 -26.74 -3.02
CA GLY A 263 0.57 -27.35 -2.88
C GLY A 263 1.53 -27.02 -4.01
N MET A 264 1.23 -25.96 -4.77
CA MET A 264 2.11 -25.38 -5.79
C MET A 264 3.32 -24.71 -5.11
N HIS A 265 4.35 -24.39 -5.89
CA HIS A 265 5.53 -23.63 -5.45
C HIS A 265 6.30 -24.29 -4.29
N LYS A 266 6.37 -25.62 -4.29
CA LYS A 266 7.15 -26.39 -3.30
C LYS A 266 8.61 -26.51 -3.76
N PRO A 267 9.59 -26.37 -2.85
CA PRO A 267 10.99 -26.54 -3.21
C PRO A 267 11.24 -27.95 -3.74
N SER A 268 12.04 -28.05 -4.80
CA SER A 268 12.45 -29.34 -5.34
C SER A 268 13.42 -30.03 -4.36
N PRO A 269 13.52 -31.37 -4.36
CA PRO A 269 14.51 -32.10 -3.56
C PRO A 269 15.95 -31.60 -3.78
N GLU A 270 16.28 -31.18 -5.00
CA GLU A 270 17.61 -30.64 -5.36
C GLU A 270 17.86 -29.26 -4.74
N ASP A 271 16.81 -28.45 -4.55
CA ASP A 271 16.94 -27.16 -3.84
C ASP A 271 17.15 -27.35 -2.35
N ILE A 272 16.59 -28.41 -1.76
CA ILE A 272 16.82 -28.75 -0.36
C ILE A 272 18.27 -29.21 -0.16
N GLU A 273 18.80 -29.96 -1.13
CA GLU A 273 20.18 -30.46 -1.13
C GLU A 273 21.21 -29.35 -1.33
N ASN A 274 20.93 -28.37 -2.19
CA ASN A 274 21.76 -27.17 -2.37
C ASN A 274 21.64 -26.13 -1.23
N ASN A 275 20.56 -26.18 -0.43
CA ASN A 275 20.34 -25.29 0.73
C ASN A 275 20.77 -25.92 2.07
N LEU A 276 21.24 -27.16 2.09
CA LEU A 276 22.07 -27.65 3.18
C LEU A 276 23.41 -26.90 3.14
N PRO A 277 23.96 -26.43 4.28
CA PRO A 277 25.25 -25.77 4.28
C PRO A 277 26.29 -26.77 3.74
N SER A 278 26.69 -26.59 2.48
CA SER A 278 27.80 -27.32 1.91
C SER A 278 29.01 -27.06 2.80
N TYR A 279 29.44 -28.08 3.53
CA TYR A 279 30.58 -28.05 4.45
C TYR A 279 31.92 -27.95 3.69
N ALA A 280 31.91 -27.47 2.44
CA ALA A 280 33.04 -27.55 1.52
C ALA A 280 33.64 -26.19 1.11
N GLU A 281 33.23 -25.07 1.72
CA GLU A 281 33.93 -23.77 1.55
C GLU A 281 34.70 -23.37 2.81
N ALA A 282 35.63 -24.24 3.19
CA ALA A 282 36.73 -23.91 4.09
C ALA A 282 38.07 -24.33 3.45
N ALA A 283 38.28 -23.97 2.19
CA ALA A 283 39.58 -24.06 1.54
C ALA A 283 39.95 -22.70 0.93
N THR A 284 41.18 -22.29 1.25
CA THR A 284 41.89 -21.03 0.98
C THR A 284 41.73 -20.43 -0.43
N PRO A 285 41.84 -19.10 -0.57
CA PRO A 285 41.78 -18.44 -1.86
C PRO A 285 43.03 -18.80 -2.66
N ASN A 286 42.86 -19.36 -3.85
CA ASN A 286 43.94 -19.41 -4.82
C ASN A 286 43.45 -18.93 -6.19
N ASP A 287 44.34 -18.19 -6.84
CA ASP A 287 44.16 -17.50 -8.11
C ASP A 287 43.53 -18.39 -9.19
N GLY A 288 42.38 -17.93 -9.68
CA GLY A 288 41.63 -18.51 -10.78
C GLY A 288 40.62 -17.51 -11.33
N ALA A 289 41.01 -16.24 -11.39
CA ALA A 289 40.29 -15.24 -12.15
C ALA A 289 40.51 -15.53 -13.63
N ASP A 290 39.65 -16.35 -14.23
CA ASP A 290 39.23 -16.23 -15.63
C ASP A 290 38.18 -17.31 -15.96
N HIS A 291 37.16 -16.92 -16.72
CA HIS A 291 36.04 -17.73 -17.20
C HIS A 291 34.94 -18.11 -16.19
N LEU A 292 34.04 -17.16 -15.91
CA LEU A 292 32.61 -17.46 -15.75
C LEU A 292 31.79 -16.34 -16.40
N ASP A 293 30.99 -16.74 -17.37
CA ASP A 293 30.24 -15.98 -18.37
C ASP A 293 29.61 -14.65 -17.90
N LYS A 294 30.18 -13.54 -18.39
CA LYS A 294 29.51 -12.22 -18.52
C LYS A 294 28.50 -12.22 -19.69
N SER A 295 27.60 -13.20 -19.71
CA SER A 295 26.57 -13.37 -20.76
C SER A 295 25.17 -13.52 -20.15
N ARG A 296 24.76 -12.59 -19.29
CA ARG A 296 23.33 -12.38 -18.95
C ARG A 296 23.02 -10.88 -18.91
N LEU A 297 23.15 -10.26 -20.09
CA LEU A 297 22.66 -8.92 -20.35
C LEU A 297 21.12 -8.91 -20.32
N SER A 298 20.58 -8.09 -19.42
CA SER A 298 19.32 -7.34 -19.60
C SER A 298 18.10 -8.11 -20.12
N LYS A 299 17.46 -8.92 -19.25
CA LYS A 299 16.01 -9.13 -19.32
C LYS A 299 15.37 -8.51 -18.07
N ARG A 300 15.07 -7.21 -18.17
CA ARG A 300 14.27 -6.47 -17.18
C ARG A 300 12.80 -6.85 -17.39
N SER A 301 12.26 -7.63 -16.47
CA SER A 301 10.83 -7.79 -16.22
C SER A 301 10.62 -7.62 -14.73
N PHE A 302 9.67 -6.77 -14.31
CA PHE A 302 9.23 -6.72 -12.93
C PHE A 302 8.40 -7.97 -12.67
N ILE A 303 9.03 -8.99 -12.12
CA ILE A 303 8.37 -10.26 -11.82
C ILE A 303 7.56 -10.02 -10.53
N SER A 304 6.37 -10.60 -10.36
CA SER A 304 5.48 -10.25 -9.24
C SER A 304 6.12 -10.56 -7.86
N ILE A 305 5.61 -9.99 -6.76
CA ILE A 305 6.12 -10.25 -5.41
C ILE A 305 6.09 -11.76 -5.07
N ALA A 306 5.00 -12.38 -5.50
CA ALA A 306 4.76 -13.81 -5.48
C ALA A 306 5.81 -14.59 -6.26
N ASP A 307 6.14 -14.14 -7.47
CA ASP A 307 7.12 -14.80 -8.31
C ASP A 307 8.52 -14.77 -7.66
N ASN A 308 8.82 -13.77 -6.81
CA ASN A 308 10.07 -13.76 -6.07
C ASN A 308 10.18 -14.90 -5.05
N GLU A 309 9.05 -15.36 -4.53
CA GLU A 309 8.98 -16.52 -3.65
C GLU A 309 9.10 -17.85 -4.43
N ASN A 310 8.96 -17.80 -5.77
CA ASN A 310 8.99 -18.96 -6.65
C ASN A 310 10.37 -19.60 -6.69
N ILE A 311 10.38 -20.93 -6.64
CA ILE A 311 11.62 -21.69 -6.68
C ILE A 311 12.30 -21.59 -8.05
N HIS A 312 11.53 -21.42 -9.12
CA HIS A 312 12.00 -21.25 -10.49
C HIS A 312 12.35 -19.79 -10.87
N LEU A 313 12.65 -18.94 -9.89
CA LEU A 313 13.00 -17.54 -10.13
C LEU A 313 14.13 -17.40 -11.15
N GLY A 314 13.85 -16.77 -12.29
CA GLY A 314 14.81 -16.61 -13.40
C GLY A 314 14.71 -17.66 -14.51
N GLU A 315 13.82 -18.66 -14.36
CA GLU A 315 13.45 -19.64 -15.38
C GLU A 315 11.97 -19.46 -15.79
N PRO A 316 11.68 -18.46 -16.64
CA PRO A 316 10.30 -18.07 -16.99
C PRO A 316 9.50 -19.17 -17.71
N GLU A 317 10.17 -20.22 -18.18
CA GLU A 317 9.54 -21.38 -18.80
C GLU A 317 9.11 -22.44 -17.78
N ALA A 318 9.91 -22.66 -16.73
CA ALA A 318 9.57 -23.60 -15.65
C ALA A 318 8.45 -23.04 -14.76
N GLU A 319 8.49 -21.74 -14.46
CA GLU A 319 7.42 -21.03 -13.76
C GLU A 319 6.11 -21.05 -14.57
N ALA A 320 6.16 -20.75 -15.86
CA ALA A 320 4.98 -20.82 -16.72
C ALA A 320 4.46 -22.26 -16.90
N ALA A 321 5.30 -23.29 -16.70
CA ALA A 321 4.90 -24.68 -16.79
C ALA A 321 4.07 -25.13 -15.57
N GLU A 322 4.34 -24.60 -14.38
CA GLU A 322 3.58 -24.93 -13.16
C GLU A 322 2.12 -24.45 -13.21
N TYR A 323 1.88 -23.35 -13.94
CA TYR A 323 0.56 -22.79 -14.22
C TYR A 323 -0.16 -23.43 -15.43
N ARG A 324 0.41 -24.47 -16.05
CA ARG A 324 -0.20 -25.21 -17.19
C ARG A 324 -0.84 -26.53 -16.74
N GLY A 325 -1.62 -27.14 -17.63
CA GLY A 325 -2.23 -28.45 -17.40
C GLY A 325 -3.33 -28.44 -16.32
N ALA A 326 -3.39 -29.49 -15.50
CA ALA A 326 -4.43 -29.65 -14.49
C ALA A 326 -4.39 -28.59 -13.37
N ASN A 327 -3.23 -27.97 -13.14
CA ASN A 327 -3.09 -26.88 -12.17
C ASN A 327 -3.73 -25.59 -12.66
N ALA A 328 -3.87 -25.40 -13.98
CA ALA A 328 -4.44 -24.20 -14.57
C ALA A 328 -5.87 -23.92 -14.06
N PHE A 329 -6.71 -24.95 -14.08
CA PHE A 329 -8.08 -24.83 -13.58
C PHE A 329 -8.13 -24.56 -12.07
N LYS A 330 -7.25 -25.20 -11.30
CA LYS A 330 -7.23 -25.10 -9.83
C LYS A 330 -6.84 -23.70 -9.36
N TYR A 331 -5.77 -23.12 -9.93
CA TYR A 331 -5.33 -21.79 -9.50
C TYR A 331 -6.31 -20.70 -9.95
N VAL A 332 -6.86 -20.79 -11.17
CA VAL A 332 -7.86 -19.84 -11.67
C VAL A 332 -9.09 -19.82 -10.76
N LEU A 333 -9.60 -21.01 -10.39
CA LEU A 333 -10.74 -21.12 -9.48
C LEU A 333 -10.43 -20.52 -8.10
N LEU A 334 -9.23 -20.78 -7.57
CA LEU A 334 -8.79 -20.24 -6.28
C LEU A 334 -8.69 -18.71 -6.31
N ARG A 335 -8.07 -18.13 -7.35
CA ARG A 335 -7.95 -16.67 -7.49
C ARG A 335 -9.32 -16.00 -7.65
N ILE A 336 -10.22 -16.57 -8.45
CA ILE A 336 -11.60 -16.09 -8.57
C ILE A 336 -12.30 -16.13 -7.20
N ALA A 337 -12.17 -17.23 -6.46
CA ALA A 337 -12.79 -17.35 -5.14
C ALA A 337 -12.29 -16.27 -4.17
N ILE A 338 -10.98 -15.99 -4.17
CA ILE A 338 -10.40 -14.90 -3.36
C ILE A 338 -10.98 -13.55 -3.77
N VAL A 339 -11.01 -13.23 -5.07
CA VAL A 339 -11.57 -11.95 -5.56
C VAL A 339 -13.05 -11.82 -5.18
N VAL A 340 -13.84 -12.89 -5.29
CA VAL A 340 -15.25 -12.89 -4.86
C VAL A 340 -15.39 -12.61 -3.37
N LEU A 341 -14.55 -13.23 -2.52
CA LEU A 341 -14.56 -12.96 -1.07
C LEU A 341 -14.19 -11.49 -0.77
N LEU A 342 -13.23 -10.92 -1.49
CA LEU A 342 -12.86 -9.51 -1.37
C LEU A 342 -14.01 -8.59 -1.76
N VAL A 343 -14.74 -8.90 -2.83
CA VAL A 343 -15.93 -8.14 -3.24
C VAL A 343 -16.99 -8.18 -2.16
N VAL A 344 -17.29 -9.36 -1.60
CA VAL A 344 -18.27 -9.49 -0.51
C VAL A 344 -17.85 -8.65 0.70
N ALA A 345 -16.59 -8.74 1.12
CA ALA A 345 -16.07 -7.93 2.22
C ALA A 345 -16.14 -6.42 1.92
N SER A 346 -15.80 -6.02 0.70
CA SER A 346 -15.86 -4.61 0.27
C SER A 346 -17.28 -4.06 0.31
N VAL A 347 -18.26 -4.85 -0.14
CA VAL A 347 -19.67 -4.44 -0.13
C VAL A 347 -20.21 -4.31 1.28
N VAL A 348 -19.79 -5.17 2.21
CA VAL A 348 -20.18 -5.09 3.63
C VAL A 348 -19.54 -3.89 4.34
N LEU A 349 -18.30 -3.54 3.98
CA LEU A 349 -17.53 -2.50 4.68
C LEU A 349 -17.55 -1.13 3.97
N LYS A 350 -18.30 -0.98 2.87
CA LYS A 350 -18.29 0.22 2.02
C LYS A 350 -18.67 1.50 2.76
N ASP A 351 -19.60 1.40 3.71
CA ASP A 351 -20.15 2.56 4.43
C ASP A 351 -19.19 3.07 5.52
N HIS A 352 -18.12 2.31 5.82
CA HIS A 352 -17.13 2.62 6.86
C HIS A 352 -15.72 2.72 6.26
N PHE A 353 -15.62 3.30 5.05
CA PHE A 353 -14.37 3.35 4.28
C PHE A 353 -13.22 3.97 5.09
N ALA A 354 -13.45 5.10 5.76
CA ALA A 354 -12.44 5.79 6.54
C ALA A 354 -11.89 4.90 7.68
N ASP A 355 -12.79 4.31 8.49
CA ASP A 355 -12.40 3.39 9.56
C ASP A 355 -11.68 2.14 9.04
N LEU A 356 -12.09 1.61 7.87
CA LEU A 356 -11.41 0.50 7.22
C LEU A 356 -9.96 0.87 6.84
N THR A 357 -9.75 2.05 6.25
CA THR A 357 -8.39 2.52 5.90
C THR A 357 -7.51 2.69 7.13
N ASP A 358 -8.05 3.29 8.19
CA ASP A 358 -7.32 3.50 9.44
C ASP A 358 -6.99 2.17 10.13
N PHE A 359 -7.95 1.25 10.17
CA PHE A 359 -7.78 -0.07 10.76
C PHE A 359 -6.64 -0.84 10.09
N VAL A 360 -6.60 -0.88 8.75
CA VAL A 360 -5.56 -1.63 8.01
C VAL A 360 -4.19 -0.99 8.16
N GLY A 361 -4.13 0.34 8.09
CA GLY A 361 -2.90 1.09 8.29
C GLY A 361 -2.30 0.88 9.68
N ALA A 362 -3.11 1.03 10.72
CA ALA A 362 -2.69 0.91 12.11
C ALA A 362 -2.32 -0.53 12.51
N SER A 363 -2.94 -1.54 11.88
CA SER A 363 -2.72 -2.95 12.18
C SER A 363 -1.64 -3.59 11.31
N CYS A 364 -2.05 -4.17 10.19
CA CYS A 364 -1.24 -5.03 9.34
C CYS A 364 -0.07 -4.28 8.72
N ILE A 365 -0.29 -3.05 8.25
CA ILE A 365 0.75 -2.27 7.60
C ILE A 365 1.80 -1.80 8.60
N THR A 366 1.38 -1.27 9.75
CA THR A 366 2.31 -0.87 10.81
C THR A 366 3.15 -2.05 11.29
N MET A 367 2.53 -3.21 11.51
CA MET A 367 3.24 -4.43 11.88
C MET A 367 4.24 -4.87 10.79
N HIS A 368 3.77 -4.97 9.55
CA HIS A 368 4.54 -5.48 8.42
C HIS A 368 5.67 -4.53 7.98
N SER A 369 5.41 -3.23 7.90
CA SER A 369 6.26 -2.25 7.23
C SER A 369 7.10 -1.40 8.17
N ILE A 370 6.78 -1.37 9.47
CA ILE A 370 7.50 -0.59 10.48
C ILE A 370 8.05 -1.49 11.59
N ILE A 371 7.18 -2.17 12.34
CA ILE A 371 7.56 -2.88 13.56
C ILE A 371 8.49 -4.06 13.25
N LEU A 372 8.05 -5.01 12.43
CA LEU A 372 8.83 -6.22 12.14
C LEU A 372 10.19 -5.92 11.49
N PRO A 373 10.31 -5.04 10.47
CA PRO A 373 11.60 -4.66 9.91
C PRO A 373 12.60 -4.12 10.94
N ILE A 374 12.15 -3.20 11.80
CA ILE A 374 13.01 -2.57 12.81
C ILE A 374 13.40 -3.59 13.88
N VAL A 375 12.46 -4.42 14.33
CA VAL A 375 12.74 -5.52 15.28
C VAL A 375 13.74 -6.51 14.70
N PHE A 376 13.62 -6.85 13.40
CA PHE A 376 14.57 -7.74 12.76
C PHE A 376 15.97 -7.14 12.67
N LEU A 377 16.06 -5.84 12.34
CA LEU A 377 17.31 -5.11 12.34
C LEU A 377 17.96 -5.09 13.72
N MET A 378 17.18 -4.76 14.77
CA MET A 378 17.63 -4.80 16.15
C MET A 378 18.17 -6.17 16.52
N LYS A 379 17.46 -7.26 16.18
CA LYS A 379 17.90 -8.62 16.49
C LYS A 379 19.17 -9.04 15.76
N LYS A 380 19.38 -8.63 14.51
CA LYS A 380 20.52 -9.08 13.69
C LYS A 380 21.74 -8.19 13.77
N GLN A 381 21.58 -6.90 14.08
CA GLN A 381 22.67 -5.94 14.10
C GLN A 381 22.85 -5.23 15.45
N TRP A 382 22.30 -5.74 16.56
CA TRP A 382 22.38 -5.09 17.87
C TRP A 382 23.81 -4.69 18.24
N ASP A 383 24.77 -5.59 18.13
CA ASP A 383 26.13 -5.34 18.64
C ASP A 383 26.91 -4.32 17.79
N VAL A 384 26.55 -4.19 16.51
CA VAL A 384 27.20 -3.29 15.55
C VAL A 384 26.49 -1.93 15.49
N MET A 385 25.22 -1.86 15.90
CA MET A 385 24.44 -0.63 15.84
C MET A 385 24.95 0.43 16.83
N PRO A 386 25.13 1.69 16.40
CA PRO A 386 25.45 2.78 17.31
C PRO A 386 24.29 3.05 18.28
N ILE A 387 24.61 3.60 19.45
CA ILE A 387 23.63 3.80 20.54
C ILE A 387 22.47 4.72 20.12
N TRP A 388 22.73 5.75 19.32
CA TRP A 388 21.68 6.66 18.84
C TRP A 388 20.64 5.92 17.98
N GLU A 389 21.09 5.00 17.12
CA GLU A 389 20.20 4.20 16.26
C GLU A 389 19.40 3.19 17.09
N LYS A 390 20.02 2.57 18.11
CA LYS A 390 19.31 1.71 19.07
C LYS A 390 18.17 2.44 19.78
N MET A 391 18.45 3.64 20.28
CA MET A 391 17.44 4.46 20.96
C MET A 391 16.30 4.79 20.00
N MET A 392 16.60 5.24 18.78
CA MET A 392 15.60 5.54 17.77
C MET A 392 14.78 4.30 17.39
N ALA A 393 15.42 3.14 17.22
CA ALA A 393 14.75 1.88 16.90
C ALA A 393 13.75 1.48 17.97
N VAL A 394 14.18 1.50 19.25
CA VAL A 394 13.31 1.18 20.37
C VAL A 394 12.16 2.18 20.46
N THR A 395 12.43 3.49 20.35
CA THR A 395 11.39 4.52 20.42
C THR A 395 10.36 4.37 19.31
N VAL A 396 10.78 4.22 18.04
CA VAL A 396 9.85 4.05 16.91
C VAL A 396 9.02 2.78 17.09
N THR A 397 9.65 1.66 17.44
CA THR A 397 8.92 0.41 17.67
C THR A 397 7.86 0.55 18.77
N VAL A 398 8.21 1.15 19.91
CA VAL A 398 7.26 1.33 21.04
C VAL A 398 6.13 2.27 20.65
N VAL A 399 6.44 3.43 20.08
CA VAL A 399 5.42 4.43 19.70
C VAL A 399 4.48 3.86 18.64
N CYS A 400 5.00 3.27 17.57
CA CYS A 400 4.18 2.67 16.52
C CYS A 400 3.37 1.46 17.01
N PHE A 401 3.89 0.68 17.97
CA PHE A 401 3.13 -0.41 18.58
C PHE A 401 1.96 0.12 19.42
N CYS A 402 2.21 1.08 20.32
CA CYS A 402 1.16 1.67 21.15
C CYS A 402 0.08 2.38 20.31
N LEU A 403 0.49 3.23 19.36
CA LEU A 403 -0.44 3.94 18.47
C LEU A 403 -1.17 2.96 17.55
N GLY A 404 -0.46 1.96 17.00
CA GLY A 404 -1.06 0.92 16.16
C GLY A 404 -2.14 0.14 16.90
N CYS A 405 -1.87 -0.32 18.13
CA CYS A 405 -2.87 -0.99 18.96
C CYS A 405 -4.07 -0.10 19.28
N TYR A 406 -3.84 1.16 19.66
CA TYR A 406 -4.90 2.10 20.00
C TYR A 406 -5.82 2.38 18.80
N VAL A 407 -5.25 2.74 17.64
CA VAL A 407 -6.05 3.06 16.44
C VAL A 407 -6.72 1.82 15.85
N THR A 408 -6.06 0.67 15.88
CA THR A 408 -6.68 -0.60 15.47
C THR A 408 -7.91 -0.89 16.33
N TYR A 409 -7.83 -0.64 17.64
CA TYR A 409 -8.96 -0.84 18.54
C TYR A 409 -10.09 0.17 18.27
N THR A 410 -9.79 1.47 18.19
CA THR A 410 -10.83 2.50 18.00
C THR A 410 -11.48 2.42 16.62
N SER A 411 -10.70 2.26 15.55
CA SER A 411 -11.24 2.11 14.20
C SER A 411 -11.95 0.78 14.03
N GLY A 412 -11.49 -0.29 14.70
CA GLY A 412 -12.20 -1.57 14.73
C GLY A 412 -13.54 -1.50 15.46
N GLU A 413 -13.61 -0.77 16.58
CA GLU A 413 -14.86 -0.51 17.28
C GLU A 413 -15.86 0.22 16.37
N ASN A 414 -15.45 1.31 15.74
CA ASN A 414 -16.29 2.04 14.78
C ASN A 414 -16.73 1.18 13.58
N LEU A 415 -15.85 0.30 13.09
CA LEU A 415 -16.12 -0.56 11.93
C LEU A 415 -17.21 -1.61 12.20
N PHE A 416 -17.32 -2.10 13.44
CA PHE A 416 -18.28 -3.14 13.81
C PHE A 416 -19.45 -2.62 14.66
N PHE A 417 -19.29 -1.46 15.30
CA PHE A 417 -20.27 -0.81 16.18
C PHE A 417 -20.24 0.72 15.96
N PRO A 418 -20.73 1.20 14.81
CA PRO A 418 -20.68 2.62 14.46
C PRO A 418 -21.47 3.48 15.44
N SER A 419 -20.96 4.69 15.69
CA SER A 419 -21.67 5.75 16.43
C SER A 419 -22.09 6.82 15.43
N ASP A 420 -23.38 7.15 15.37
CA ASP A 420 -23.89 8.21 14.47
C ASP A 420 -23.60 9.59 15.06
N ASP A 421 -22.47 10.19 14.68
CA ASP A 421 -22.25 11.63 14.82
C ASP A 421 -22.51 12.27 13.46
N GLY A 422 -23.74 12.76 13.23
CA GLY A 422 -24.19 13.36 11.96
C GLY A 422 -23.59 14.75 11.66
N VAL A 423 -22.30 14.94 11.94
CA VAL A 423 -21.56 16.19 11.76
C VAL A 423 -20.77 16.14 10.45
N GLU A 424 -20.95 17.14 9.60
CA GLU A 424 -20.34 17.19 8.27
C GLU A 424 -18.82 17.47 8.30
N PHE A 425 -18.40 18.38 9.18
CA PHE A 425 -16.99 18.74 9.41
C PHE A 425 -16.56 18.44 10.86
N PRO A 426 -16.32 17.16 11.23
CA PRO A 426 -16.12 16.72 12.61
C PRO A 426 -14.80 17.21 13.26
N PHE A 427 -13.95 17.87 12.49
CA PHE A 427 -12.67 18.42 12.95
C PHE A 427 -12.70 19.94 13.15
N CYS A 428 -13.78 20.59 12.74
CA CYS A 428 -13.99 22.01 12.93
C CYS A 428 -14.64 22.29 14.29
N GLY A 429 -14.52 23.54 14.76
CA GLY A 429 -15.29 23.99 15.92
C GLY A 429 -16.76 24.23 15.58
N PRO A 430 -17.63 24.45 16.59
CA PRO A 430 -19.09 24.45 16.44
C PRO A 430 -19.68 25.40 15.40
N GLU A 431 -18.97 26.48 15.07
CA GLU A 431 -19.37 27.44 14.03
C GLU A 431 -19.30 26.82 12.62
N TYR A 432 -18.29 25.98 12.36
CA TYR A 432 -17.97 25.45 11.03
C TYR A 432 -18.24 23.95 10.89
N GLU A 433 -18.83 23.31 11.91
CA GLU A 433 -19.15 21.87 11.94
C GLU A 433 -20.18 21.45 10.87
N ASN A 434 -21.10 22.35 10.49
CA ASN A 434 -22.15 22.09 9.50
C ASN A 434 -22.37 23.27 8.52
N THR A 435 -21.41 24.20 8.45
CA THR A 435 -21.49 25.33 7.52
C THR A 435 -20.14 25.59 6.89
N VAL A 436 -20.10 25.73 5.56
CA VAL A 436 -18.86 26.08 4.84
C VAL A 436 -18.37 27.46 5.25
N TYR A 437 -17.08 27.58 5.59
CA TYR A 437 -16.52 28.87 6.05
C TYR A 437 -16.41 29.90 4.93
N TYR A 438 -16.32 29.42 3.68
CA TYR A 438 -16.22 30.23 2.48
C TYR A 438 -16.90 29.52 1.32
N ASN A 439 -17.81 30.22 0.64
CA ASN A 439 -18.50 29.75 -0.55
C ASN A 439 -18.18 30.69 -1.71
N TYR A 440 -17.36 30.20 -2.65
CA TYR A 440 -16.85 31.01 -3.76
C TYR A 440 -17.97 31.47 -4.69
N THR A 441 -18.86 30.56 -5.06
CA THR A 441 -19.95 30.83 -6.02
C THR A 441 -20.91 31.87 -5.44
N ALA A 442 -21.28 31.77 -4.16
CA ALA A 442 -22.12 32.76 -3.49
C ALA A 442 -21.45 34.14 -3.38
N ALA A 443 -20.13 34.19 -3.20
CA ALA A 443 -19.38 35.44 -3.06
C ALA A 443 -19.12 36.16 -4.39
N HIS A 444 -19.04 35.43 -5.50
CA HIS A 444 -18.49 35.98 -6.76
C HIS A 444 -19.31 35.70 -8.03
N GLU A 445 -20.27 34.78 -8.00
CA GLU A 445 -20.99 34.32 -9.20
C GLU A 445 -22.51 34.55 -9.11
N ASN A 446 -22.96 35.32 -8.11
CA ASN A 446 -24.34 35.81 -7.98
C ASN A 446 -24.65 37.03 -8.86
#